data_AF-A0A954N0J4-F1
#
_entry.id   AF-A0A954N0J4-F1
#
_cell.length_a   1.000
_cell.length_b   1.000
_cell.length_c   1.000
_cell.angle_alpha   90.00
_cell.angle_beta   90.00
_cell.angle_gamma   90.00
#
_symmetry.space_group_name_H-M   'P 1'
#
loop_
_entity.id
_entity.type
_entity.pdbx_description
1 polymer ?
#
loop_
_entity_poly.entity_id
_entity_poly.type
_entity_poly.pdbx_seq_one_letter_code
_entity_poly.pdbx_strand_id
1 'polypeptide(L)'
;MKAIAPTLKLHGFKKKGSTWHRAAGGFIQVFNVQGSQWGKSFYLNLGIYIKALGDKTTPTEYECHIQSRVLRDAEGLARLNTLLNLENALP
;
A
#
# COMPACT_ATOMS: atom_id res chain seq x y z
N MET A 1 -12.63 8.64 -6.41
CA MET A 1 -11.52 7.76 -6.85
C MET A 1 -11.42 7.57 -8.38
N LYS A 2 -12.12 8.36 -9.22
CA LYS A 2 -12.02 8.25 -10.69
C LYS A 2 -10.67 8.75 -11.23
N ALA A 3 -10.03 9.70 -10.55
CA ALA A 3 -8.80 10.35 -11.03
C ALA A 3 -7.56 9.43 -11.06
N ILE A 4 -7.39 8.52 -10.09
CA ILE A 4 -6.18 7.67 -10.01
C ILE A 4 -6.28 6.41 -10.87
N ALA A 5 -7.51 6.01 -11.22
CA ALA A 5 -7.78 4.75 -11.90
C ALA A 5 -7.09 4.65 -13.28
N PRO A 6 -7.08 5.69 -14.14
CA PRO A 6 -6.35 5.66 -15.41
C PRO A 6 -4.85 5.42 -15.21
N THR A 7 -4.22 6.14 -14.27
CA THR A 7 -2.79 6.00 -13.98
C THR A 7 -2.44 4.61 -13.47
N LEU A 8 -3.23 4.07 -12.53
CA LEU A 8 -2.98 2.71 -12.01
C LEU A 8 -3.13 1.65 -13.09
N LYS A 9 -4.17 1.75 -13.94
CA LYS A 9 -4.36 0.83 -15.07
C LYS A 9 -3.21 0.92 -16.08
N LEU A 10 -2.76 2.13 -16.41
CA LEU A 10 -1.62 2.36 -17.30
C LEU A 10 -0.35 1.64 -16.80
N HIS A 11 -0.16 1.58 -15.48
CA HIS A 11 0.96 0.89 -14.84
C HIS A 11 0.70 -0.61 -14.57
N GLY A 12 -0.38 -1.18 -15.11
CA GLY A 12 -0.66 -2.61 -15.05
C GLY A 12 -1.37 -3.07 -13.77
N PHE A 13 -1.91 -2.16 -12.95
CA PHE A 13 -2.74 -2.55 -11.81
C PHE A 13 -4.13 -2.99 -12.27
N LYS A 14 -4.61 -4.09 -11.67
CA LYS A 14 -5.97 -4.60 -11.78
C LYS A 14 -6.75 -4.25 -10.53
N LYS A 15 -8.03 -3.90 -10.67
CA LYS A 15 -8.89 -3.47 -9.56
C LYS A 15 -9.80 -4.60 -9.07
N LYS A 16 -9.94 -4.76 -7.75
CA LYS A 16 -10.93 -5.59 -7.07
C LYS A 16 -11.51 -4.82 -5.89
N GLY A 17 -12.77 -4.39 -5.98
CA GLY A 17 -13.39 -3.53 -4.96
C GLY A 17 -12.66 -2.19 -4.84
N SER A 18 -12.16 -1.87 -3.65
CA SER A 18 -11.34 -0.67 -3.39
C SER A 18 -9.82 -0.94 -3.43
N THR A 19 -9.41 -2.17 -3.74
CA THR A 19 -8.03 -2.61 -3.78
C THR A 19 -7.53 -2.78 -5.22
N TRP A 20 -6.27 -2.45 -5.44
CA TRP A 20 -5.57 -2.53 -6.70
C TRP A 20 -4.35 -3.43 -6.56
N HIS A 21 -4.13 -4.30 -7.54
CA HIS A 21 -3.09 -5.33 -7.51
C HIS A 21 -2.25 -5.27 -8.77
N ARG A 22 -0.94 -5.36 -8.63
CA ARG A 22 -0.01 -5.55 -9.75
C ARG A 22 0.97 -6.65 -9.39
N ALA A 23 1.03 -7.70 -10.22
CA ALA A 23 2.10 -8.69 -10.11
C ALA A 23 3.41 -8.10 -10.61
N ALA A 24 4.48 -8.25 -9.83
CA ALA A 24 5.82 -7.77 -10.16
C ALA A 24 6.84 -8.83 -9.70
N GLY A 25 7.26 -9.71 -10.62
CA GLY A 25 8.15 -10.82 -10.30
C GLY A 25 7.61 -11.71 -9.17
N GLY A 26 8.42 -11.93 -8.14
CA GLY A 26 8.09 -12.68 -6.93
C GLY A 26 7.13 -11.98 -5.96
N PHE A 27 6.58 -10.82 -6.34
CA PHE A 27 5.75 -9.99 -5.47
C PHE A 27 4.39 -9.65 -6.08
N ILE A 28 3.45 -9.24 -5.23
CA ILE A 28 2.22 -8.56 -5.61
C ILE A 28 2.20 -7.22 -4.88
N GLN A 29 2.20 -6.13 -5.65
CA GLN A 29 2.01 -4.78 -5.14
C GLN A 29 0.52 -4.55 -4.92
N VAL A 30 0.14 -4.10 -3.73
CA VAL A 30 -1.23 -3.85 -3.30
C VAL A 30 -1.38 -2.38 -2.95
N PHE A 31 -2.40 -1.74 -3.51
CA PHE A 31 -2.79 -0.38 -3.18
C PHE A 31 -4.29 -0.35 -2.87
N ASN A 32 -4.64 0.01 -1.64
CA ASN A 32 -6.02 0.03 -1.16
C ASN A 32 -6.44 1.45 -0.78
N VAL A 33 -7.66 1.83 -1.21
CA VAL A 33 -8.30 3.09 -0.81
C VAL A 33 -9.43 2.78 0.15
N GLN A 34 -9.20 3.00 1.44
CA GLN A 34 -10.15 2.67 2.50
C GLN A 34 -10.94 3.90 2.91
N GLY A 35 -12.27 3.85 2.86
CA GLY A 35 -13.09 4.90 3.47
C GLY A 35 -12.95 4.90 4.99
N SER A 36 -12.91 6.09 5.61
CA SER A 36 -13.02 6.20 7.07
C SER A 36 -14.44 5.86 7.53
N GLN A 37 -14.56 5.14 8.63
CA GLN A 37 -15.86 4.89 9.28
C GLN A 37 -16.38 6.12 10.03
N TRP A 38 -15.49 7.06 10.39
CA TRP A 38 -15.80 8.21 11.25
C TRP A 38 -15.88 9.55 10.52
N GLY A 39 -15.87 9.55 9.18
CA GLY A 39 -16.01 10.80 8.42
C GLY A 39 -15.74 10.67 6.93
N LYS A 40 -15.78 11.81 6.22
CA LYS A 40 -15.61 11.89 4.75
C LYS A 40 -14.15 11.79 4.27
N SER A 41 -13.29 11.16 5.06
CA SER A 41 -11.88 10.94 4.73
C SER A 41 -11.65 9.54 4.18
N PHE A 42 -10.56 9.36 3.43
CA PHE A 42 -10.07 8.05 3.01
C PHE A 42 -8.63 7.85 3.47
N TYR A 43 -8.22 6.61 3.67
CA TYR A 43 -6.84 6.20 3.87
C TYR A 43 -6.30 5.56 2.59
N LEU A 44 -5.00 5.72 2.37
CA LEU A 44 -4.28 5.01 1.32
C LEU A 44 -3.36 4.00 2.01
N ASN A 45 -3.61 2.73 1.77
CA ASN A 45 -2.80 1.64 2.30
C ASN A 45 -2.00 1.01 1.16
N LEU A 46 -0.73 0.77 1.42
CA LEU A 46 0.23 0.10 0.55
C LEU A 46 0.55 -1.27 1.14
N GLY A 47 0.67 -2.27 0.29
CA GLY A 47 1.07 -3.62 0.66
C GLY A 47 2.02 -4.24 -0.36
N ILE A 48 2.97 -5.04 0.13
CA ILE A 48 3.76 -5.95 -0.70
C ILE A 48 3.53 -7.37 -0.20
N TYR A 49 2.95 -8.19 -1.07
CA TYR A 49 2.82 -9.63 -0.83
C TYR A 49 3.99 -10.37 -1.47
N ILE A 50 4.77 -11.08 -0.67
CA ILE A 50 5.89 -11.91 -1.12
C ILE A 50 5.31 -13.29 -1.46
N LYS A 51 5.27 -13.64 -2.75
CA LYS A 51 4.63 -14.89 -3.23
C LYS A 51 5.31 -16.16 -2.69
N ALA A 52 6.58 -16.08 -2.33
CA ALA A 52 7.28 -17.21 -1.73
C ALA A 52 6.80 -17.54 -0.30
N LEU A 53 6.08 -16.62 0.35
CA LEU A 53 5.64 -16.74 1.73
C LEU A 53 4.12 -17.07 1.84
N GLY A 54 3.42 -17.24 0.73
CA GLY A 54 2.03 -17.69 0.73
C GLY A 54 1.40 -17.83 -0.65
N ASP A 55 0.12 -18.23 -0.68
CA ASP A 55 -0.58 -18.71 -1.87
C ASP A 55 -1.56 -17.70 -2.50
N LYS A 56 -1.66 -16.49 -1.95
CA LYS A 56 -2.65 -15.51 -2.40
C LYS A 56 -2.26 -14.89 -3.74
N THR A 57 -3.23 -14.86 -4.65
CA THR A 57 -3.09 -14.20 -5.97
C THR A 57 -3.73 -12.81 -6.01
N THR A 58 -4.66 -12.51 -5.10
CA THR A 58 -5.32 -11.20 -4.95
C THR A 58 -5.47 -10.81 -3.47
N PRO A 59 -4.36 -10.71 -2.72
CA PRO A 59 -4.40 -10.42 -1.28
C PRO A 59 -4.97 -9.03 -1.00
N THR A 60 -5.71 -8.89 0.08
CA THR A 60 -6.00 -7.59 0.69
C THR A 60 -4.72 -6.96 1.26
N GLU A 61 -4.76 -5.69 1.64
CA GLU A 61 -3.60 -5.01 2.21
C GLU A 61 -3.15 -5.65 3.53
N TYR A 62 -4.08 -6.09 4.39
CA TYR A 62 -3.74 -6.71 5.68
C TYR A 62 -3.19 -8.14 5.55
N GLU A 63 -3.40 -8.78 4.39
CA GLU A 63 -2.77 -10.07 4.05
C GLU A 63 -1.34 -9.90 3.52
N CYS A 64 -0.85 -8.66 3.31
CA CYS A 64 0.50 -8.42 2.82
C CYS A 64 1.56 -8.56 3.93
N HIS A 65 2.76 -9.02 3.54
CA HIS A 65 3.87 -9.22 4.47
C HIS A 65 4.53 -7.90 4.87
N ILE A 66 4.52 -6.92 3.96
CA ILE A 66 4.95 -5.55 4.23
C ILE A 66 3.75 -4.66 3.99
N GLN A 67 3.45 -3.79 4.96
CA GLN A 67 2.29 -2.91 4.93
C GLN A 67 2.70 -1.50 5.37
N SER A 68 2.12 -0.49 4.74
CA SER A 68 2.28 0.90 5.18
C SER A 68 1.03 1.70 4.83
N ARG A 69 0.68 2.65 5.69
CA ARG A 69 -0.33 3.66 5.38
C ARG A 69 0.40 4.92 4.92
N VAL A 70 0.01 5.46 3.77
CA VAL A 70 0.57 6.72 3.28
C VAL A 70 0.20 7.83 4.26
N LEU A 71 1.22 8.40 4.89
CA LEU A 71 1.07 9.52 5.80
C LEU A 71 0.86 10.79 4.97
N ARG A 72 -0.04 11.66 5.43
CA ARG A 72 -0.56 12.78 4.64
C ARG A 72 0.02 14.14 5.04
N ASP A 73 0.93 14.16 6.00
CA ASP A 73 1.52 15.36 6.58
C ASP A 73 3.05 15.26 6.66
N ALA A 74 3.67 16.43 6.87
CA ALA A 74 5.11 16.58 6.98
C ALA A 74 5.69 15.77 8.15
N GLU A 75 4.91 15.62 9.22
CA GLU A 75 5.28 14.81 10.39
C GLU A 75 5.44 13.33 10.01
N GLY A 76 4.53 12.81 9.20
CA GLY A 76 4.62 11.44 8.75
C GLY A 76 5.81 11.16 7.83
N LEU A 77 6.14 12.10 6.95
CA LEU A 77 7.36 12.01 6.13
C LEU A 77 8.63 12.08 6.98
N ALA A 78 8.66 12.98 7.97
CA ALA A 78 9.78 13.08 8.91
C ALA A 78 9.98 11.79 9.70
N ARG A 79 8.89 11.20 10.21
CA ARG A 79 8.94 9.93 10.95
C ARG A 79 9.40 8.74 10.10
N LEU A 80 8.99 8.68 8.83
CA LEU A 80 9.48 7.67 7.87
C LEU A 80 10.99 7.80 7.65
N ASN A 81 11.49 9.02 7.47
CA ASN A 81 12.93 9.26 7.35
C ASN A 81 13.69 8.84 8.61
N THR A 82 13.12 9.06 9.80
CA THR A 82 13.75 8.60 11.06
C THR A 82 13.82 7.07 11.14
N LEU A 83 12.72 6.37 10.81
CA LEU A 83 12.61 4.92 10.95
C LEU A 83 13.32 4.11 9.85
N LEU A 84 13.48 4.68 8.66
CA LEU A 84 14.13 4.04 7.51
C LEU A 84 15.57 4.53 7.31
N ASN A 85 16.12 5.26 8.27
CA ASN A 85 17.53 5.59 8.29
C ASN A 85 18.30 4.47 8.99
N LEU A 86 19.04 3.69 8.20
CA LEU A 86 19.86 2.57 8.67
C LEU A 86 21.03 3.00 9.56
N GLU A 87 21.35 4.30 9.61
CA GLU A 87 22.39 4.87 10.47
C GLU A 87 21.83 5.31 11.83
N ASN A 88 20.50 5.35 11.98
CA ASN A 88 19.87 5.60 13.27
C ASN A 88 19.79 4.27 14.04
N ALA A 89 20.44 4.21 15.20
CA ALA A 89 20.20 3.12 16.14
C ALA A 89 18.71 3.12 16.53
N LEU A 90 18.04 1.97 16.41
CA LEU A 90 16.70 1.81 16.95
C LEU A 90 16.75 2.04 18.47
N PRO A 91 15.82 2.82 19.04
CA PRO A 91 15.76 3.02 20.49
C PRO A 91 15.53 1.71 21.24
#